data_AF-A0A444TY83-F1
#
_entry.id   AF-A0A444TY83-F1
#
_cell.length_a   1.000
_cell.length_b   1.000
_cell.length_c   1.000
_cell.angle_alpha   90.00
_cell.angle_beta   90.00
_cell.angle_gamma   90.00
#
_symmetry.space_group_name_H-M   'P 1'
#
loop_
_entity.id
_entity.type
_entity.pdbx_description
1 polymer ?
#
loop_
_entity_poly.entity_id
_entity_poly.type
_entity_poly.pdbx_seq_one_letter_code
_entity_poly.pdbx_strand_id
1 'polypeptide(L)'
;MATGCYHAGFVLGVERQKAAGQGHLFYTLIINGYKIEEQQVCGFSENYEVLETLGKRMATRLNINYFDHIDISTRHLVTHWPKHQDTAEELKFTV
;
A
#
# COMPACT_ATOMS: atom_id res chain seq x y z
N MET A 1 -4.26 -10.21 -29.54
CA MET A 1 -3.05 -9.61 -28.94
C MET A 1 -3.42 -8.25 -28.39
N ALA A 2 -3.80 -8.21 -27.11
CA ALA A 2 -4.02 -6.98 -26.35
C ALA A 2 -3.53 -7.26 -24.92
N THR A 3 -2.21 -7.20 -24.77
CA THR A 3 -1.50 -7.18 -23.49
C THR A 3 -1.82 -5.84 -22.82
N GLY A 4 -2.86 -5.81 -21.97
CA GLY A 4 -3.32 -4.56 -21.38
C GLY A 4 -4.10 -4.72 -20.09
N CYS A 5 -3.75 -5.66 -19.21
CA CYS A 5 -4.50 -5.93 -17.98
C CYS A 5 -3.59 -6.25 -16.78
N TYR A 6 -2.62 -5.39 -16.45
CA TYR A 6 -1.91 -5.45 -15.16
C TYR A 6 -1.86 -4.05 -14.54
N HIS A 7 -2.95 -3.60 -13.94
CA HIS A 7 -2.98 -2.38 -13.11
C HIS A 7 -3.76 -2.60 -11.82
N ALA A 8 -3.60 -3.77 -11.18
CA ALA A 8 -4.19 -4.02 -9.88
C ALA A 8 -3.14 -4.67 -8.97
N GLY A 9 -2.73 -3.96 -7.94
CA GLY A 9 -2.14 -4.57 -6.75
C GLY A 9 -1.12 -3.75 -6.00
N PHE A 10 -0.38 -2.84 -6.64
CA PHE A 10 0.73 -2.17 -5.95
C PHE A 10 0.25 -1.01 -5.07
N VAL A 11 0.69 -1.06 -3.82
CA VAL A 11 0.29 -0.17 -2.74
C VAL A 11 1.54 0.25 -1.97
N LEU A 12 1.65 1.55 -1.73
CA LEU A 12 2.59 2.11 -0.75
C LEU A 12 1.83 2.40 0.54
N GLY A 13 2.16 1.71 1.62
CA GLY A 13 1.56 1.83 2.93
C GLY A 13 2.46 2.53 3.94
N VAL A 14 1.86 3.11 4.98
CA VAL A 14 2.56 3.47 6.21
C VAL A 14 2.20 2.46 7.30
N GLU A 15 3.21 1.81 7.86
CA GLU A 15 3.03 0.95 9.03
C GLU A 15 3.46 1.68 10.30
N ARG A 16 2.72 1.48 11.40
CA ARG A 16 3.02 2.01 12.73
C ARG A 16 3.63 0.93 13.61
N GLN A 17 4.87 1.12 14.04
CA GLN A 17 5.59 0.19 14.90
C GLN A 17 5.89 0.84 16.27
N LYS A 18 5.76 0.07 17.35
CA LYS A 18 6.14 0.49 18.71
C LYS A 18 7.57 0.04 18.98
N ALA A 19 8.46 0.95 19.35
CA ALA A 19 9.79 0.54 19.80
C ALA A 19 9.70 -0.15 21.17
N ALA A 20 10.33 -1.32 21.29
CA ALA A 20 10.39 -2.07 22.53
C ALA A 20 11.19 -1.27 23.58
N GLY A 21 10.51 -0.79 24.63
CA GLY A 21 11.14 -0.28 25.83
C GLY A 21 11.10 1.24 26.06
N GLN A 22 10.77 2.07 25.05
CA GLN A 22 10.81 3.54 25.22
C GLN A 22 9.51 4.28 24.90
N GLY A 23 8.42 3.58 24.53
CA GLY A 23 7.13 4.22 24.26
C GLY A 23 7.10 5.10 22.99
N HIS A 24 8.21 5.18 22.25
CA HIS A 24 8.29 5.87 20.97
C HIS A 24 7.58 5.09 19.87
N LEU A 25 6.93 5.85 18.99
CA LEU A 25 6.19 5.36 17.84
C LEU A 25 6.99 5.69 16.59
N PHE A 26 7.28 4.66 15.81
CA PHE A 26 7.96 4.80 14.54
C PHE A 26 7.01 4.47 13.41
N TYR A 27 7.18 5.19 12.32
CA TYR A 27 6.49 4.96 11.08
C TYR A 27 7.48 4.44 10.03
N THR A 28 7.00 3.53 9.20
CA THR A 28 7.77 2.89 8.15
C THR A 28 6.97 2.92 6.85
N LEU A 29 7.65 3.16 5.73
CA LEU A 29 7.03 3.03 4.41
C LEU A 29 7.23 1.61 3.89
N ILE A 30 6.13 0.97 3.50
CA ILE A 30 6.09 -0.39 2.97
C ILE A 30 5.54 -0.36 1.54
N ILE A 31 6.15 -1.08 0.61
CA ILE A 31 5.56 -1.39 -0.69
C ILE A 31 5.05 -2.82 -0.65
N ASN A 32 3.81 -3.01 -1.08
CA ASN A 32 3.17 -4.30 -1.20
C ASN A 32 2.43 -4.38 -2.54
N GLY A 33 2.08 -5.59 -2.98
CA GLY A 33 1.08 -5.78 -4.01
C GLY A 33 1.00 -7.17 -4.60
N TYR A 34 0.30 -7.30 -5.72
CA TYR A 34 0.07 -8.60 -6.35
C TYR A 34 1.38 -9.22 -6.80
N LYS A 35 1.69 -10.42 -6.27
CA LYS A 35 2.94 -11.18 -6.51
C LYS A 35 4.21 -10.42 -6.11
N ILE A 36 4.12 -9.52 -5.14
CA ILE A 36 5.27 -8.88 -4.51
C ILE A 36 5.21 -9.16 -3.01
N GLU A 37 6.34 -9.58 -2.45
CA GLU A 37 6.52 -9.66 -1.00
C GLU A 37 6.54 -8.26 -0.41
N GLU A 38 6.02 -8.09 0.80
CA GLU A 38 6.08 -6.80 1.47
C GLU A 38 7.53 -6.37 1.68
N GLN A 39 7.88 -5.20 1.15
CA GLN A 39 9.23 -4.65 1.25
C GLN A 39 9.20 -3.32 1.98
N GLN A 40 10.01 -3.22 3.03
CA GLN A 40 10.30 -1.96 3.68
C GLN A 40 11.15 -1.08 2.74
N VAL A 41 10.63 0.09 2.38
CA VAL A 41 11.31 1.04 1.50
C VAL A 41 12.22 1.97 2.28
N CYS A 42 11.71 2.46 3.41
CA CYS A 42 12.40 3.42 4.25
C CYS A 42 11.92 3.24 5.70
N GLY A 43 12.86 3.21 6.63
CA GLY A 43 12.61 2.91 8.04
C GLY A 43 12.90 4.05 8.99
N PHE A 44 12.06 4.10 10.03
CA PHE A 44 12.30 4.71 11.34
C PHE A 44 12.32 6.23 11.40
N SER A 45 11.18 6.87 11.10
CA SER A 45 10.94 8.23 11.58
C SER A 45 9.79 8.25 12.59
N GLU A 46 9.95 9.04 13.64
CA GLU A 46 8.83 9.43 14.51
C GLU A 46 7.94 10.49 13.83
N ASN A 47 8.46 11.18 12.81
CA ASN A 47 7.75 12.21 12.09
C ASN A 47 6.94 11.63 10.93
N TYR A 48 5.66 11.35 11.21
CA TYR A 48 4.71 10.86 10.23
C TYR A 48 4.55 11.77 9.01
N GLU A 49 4.53 13.11 9.18
CA GLU A 49 4.25 14.05 8.08
C GLU A 49 5.33 14.02 6.99
N VAL A 50 6.58 13.79 7.41
CA VAL A 50 7.72 13.61 6.50
C VAL A 50 7.55 12.33 5.68
N LEU A 51 7.17 11.22 6.33
CA LEU A 51 6.91 9.96 5.64
C LEU A 51 5.68 10.03 4.74
N GLU A 52 4.64 10.75 5.14
CA GLU A 52 3.46 10.98 4.32
C GLU A 52 3.82 11.72 3.04
N THR A 53 4.60 12.80 3.16
CA THR A 53 5.04 13.59 2.00
C THR A 53 5.91 12.74 1.06
N LEU A 54 6.84 11.96 1.62
CA LEU A 54 7.68 11.05 0.84
C LEU A 54 6.83 9.97 0.16
N GLY A 55 5.93 9.35 0.90
CA GLY A 55 5.02 8.30 0.43
C GLY A 55 4.17 8.79 -0.74
N LYS A 56 3.48 9.93 -0.57
CA LYS A 56 2.67 10.54 -1.65
C LYS A 56 3.50 10.86 -2.89
N ARG A 57 4.71 11.41 -2.73
CA ARG A 57 5.61 11.71 -3.85
C ARG A 57 6.05 10.45 -4.59
N MET A 58 6.37 9.38 -3.85
CA MET A 58 6.73 8.08 -4.45
C MET A 58 5.56 7.45 -5.17
N ALA A 59 4.38 7.39 -4.53
CA ALA A 59 3.17 6.84 -5.12
C ALA A 59 2.75 7.56 -6.40
N THR A 60 2.84 8.90 -6.41
CA THR A 60 2.57 9.71 -7.60
C THR A 60 3.56 9.41 -8.74
N ARG A 61 4.86 9.31 -8.44
CA ARG A 61 5.90 9.03 -9.44
C ARG A 61 5.85 7.62 -9.99
N LEU A 62 5.51 6.66 -9.14
CA LEU A 62 5.37 5.24 -9.50
C LEU A 62 3.99 4.93 -10.07
N ASN A 63 3.06 5.90 -10.02
CA ASN A 63 1.67 5.75 -10.44
C ASN A 63 0.96 4.57 -9.72
N ILE A 64 1.15 4.48 -8.40
CA ILE A 64 0.53 3.47 -7.52
C ILE A 64 -0.33 4.14 -6.44
N ASN A 65 -1.11 3.35 -5.70
CA ASN A 65 -1.90 3.86 -4.59
C ASN A 65 -1.02 4.12 -3.37
N TYR A 66 -1.40 5.11 -2.54
CA TYR A 66 -0.84 5.32 -1.22
C TYR A 66 -1.94 5.22 -0.16
N PHE A 67 -1.68 4.42 0.88
CA PHE A 67 -2.52 4.37 2.08
C PHE A 67 -1.70 4.75 3.31
N ASP A 68 -2.27 5.58 4.17
CA ASP A 68 -1.70 5.79 5.49
C ASP A 68 -2.05 4.67 6.48
N HIS A 69 -1.61 4.82 7.71
CA HIS A 69 -1.79 3.84 8.78
C HIS A 69 -3.21 3.83 9.39
N ILE A 70 -4.15 4.65 8.88
CA ILE A 70 -5.53 4.77 9.38
C ILE A 70 -6.49 4.45 8.23
N ASP A 71 -7.26 3.38 8.37
CA ASP A 71 -8.14 2.88 7.30
C ASP A 71 -9.12 3.94 6.75
N ILE A 72 -9.69 4.77 7.62
CA ILE A 72 -10.68 5.80 7.26
C ILE A 72 -10.07 7.19 6.99
N SER A 73 -8.76 7.26 6.75
CA SER A 73 -8.07 8.53 6.54
C SER A 73 -8.44 9.22 5.23
N THR A 74 -8.60 10.55 5.29
CA THR A 74 -8.72 11.39 4.10
C THR A 74 -7.37 11.63 3.41
N ARG A 75 -6.28 11.12 3.99
CA ARG A 75 -4.90 11.31 3.49
C ARG A 75 -4.46 10.25 2.49
N HIS A 76 -5.27 9.22 2.26
CA HIS A 76 -5.05 8.21 1.23
C HIS A 76 -5.02 8.83 -0.17
N LEU A 77 -4.21 8.27 -1.05
CA LEU A 77 -4.16 8.62 -2.48
C LEU A 77 -4.56 7.38 -3.29
N VAL A 78 -5.81 7.34 -3.74
CA VAL A 78 -6.34 6.24 -4.56
C VAL A 78 -6.35 6.66 -6.02
N THR A 79 -5.34 6.22 -6.76
CA THR A 79 -5.20 6.46 -8.20
C THR A 79 -5.89 5.36 -9.00
N HIS A 80 -5.79 4.12 -8.52
CA HIS A 80 -6.35 2.92 -9.16
C HIS A 80 -7.37 2.29 -8.24
N TRP A 81 -8.64 2.31 -8.65
CA TRP A 81 -9.68 1.55 -7.97
C TRP A 81 -9.57 0.07 -8.34
N PRO A 82 -9.69 -0.86 -7.37
CA PRO A 82 -9.82 -2.26 -7.69
C PRO A 82 -11.04 -2.42 -8.59
N LYS A 83 -10.83 -2.93 -9.81
CA LYS A 83 -11.94 -3.30 -10.67
C LYS A 83 -12.66 -4.45 -9.98
N HIS A 84 -13.98 -4.36 -9.86
CA HIS A 84 -14.82 -5.48 -9.46
C HIS A 84 -14.56 -6.59 -10.47
N GLN A 85 -13.66 -7.52 -10.14
CA GLN A 85 -13.57 -8.76 -10.88
C GLN A 85 -14.75 -9.57 -10.38
N ASP A 86 -15.75 -9.74 -11.23
CA ASP A 86 -16.72 -10.80 -11.05
C ASP A 86 -15.91 -12.11 -11.01
N THR A 87 -15.62 -12.57 -9.80
CA THR A 87 -15.03 -13.89 -9.53
C THR A 87 -16.10 -14.95 -9.82
N ALA A 88 -16.45 -15.09 -11.09
CA ALA A 88 -17.33 -16.12 -11.61
C ALA A 88 -16.57 -17.42 -12.00
N GLU A 89 -15.27 -17.52 -11.72
CA GLU A 89 -14.47 -18.69 -12.09
C GLU A 89 -13.95 -19.54 -10.92
N GLU A 90 -14.19 -19.16 -9.66
CA GLU A 90 -13.74 -19.95 -8.48
C GLU A 90 -14.82 -20.83 -7.80
N LEU A 91 -15.97 -21.05 -8.46
CA LEU A 91 -17.00 -22.01 -7.99
C LEU A 91 -17.21 -23.22 -8.93
N LYS A 92 -16.23 -23.55 -9.80
CA LYS A 92 -16.29 -24.78 -10.62
C LYS A 92 -15.54 -25.98 -10.04
N PHE A 93 -15.15 -25.93 -8.77
CA PHE A 93 -14.69 -27.11 -8.03
C PHE A 93 -15.50 -27.28 -6.74
N THR A 94 -16.74 -27.73 -6.89
CA THR A 94 -17.35 -28.59 -5.88
C THR A 94 -18.07 -29.70 -6.63
N VAL A 95 -17.53 -30.90 -6.47
CA VAL A 95 -18.04 -32.18 -6.99
C VAL A 95 -19.43 -32.46 -6.43
#